data_AF-A0A4Q7TCP8-F1
#
_entry.id   AF-A0A4Q7TCP8-F1
#
_cell.length_a   1.000
_cell.length_b   1.000
_cell.length_c   1.000
_cell.angle_alpha   90.00
_cell.angle_beta   90.00
_cell.angle_gamma   90.00
#
_symmetry.space_group_name_H-M   'P 1'
#
loop_
_entity.id
_entity.type
_entity.pdbx_description
1 polymer ?
#
loop_
_entity_poly.entity_id
_entity_poly.type
_entity_poly.pdbx_seq_one_letter_code
_entity_poly.pdbx_strand_id
1 'polypeptide(L)' 'MATLVLTAVGSAVGGPIGGAIGALIGQAVDHTVFAPARREGPRLVELAVQTSSYGSQIPKLFGTMRVAGTVI' A
#
# COMPACT_ATOMS: atom_id res chain seq x y z
N MET A 1 10.99 -3.53 -11.14
CA MET A 1 11.45 -3.56 -12.54
C MET A 1 12.54 -2.51 -12.81
N ALA A 2 12.42 -1.29 -12.27
CA ALA A 2 13.44 -0.25 -12.40
C ALA A 2 14.79 -0.69 -11.80
N THR A 3 14.78 -1.44 -10.69
CA THR A 3 15.98 -2.05 -10.08
C THR A 3 16.77 -2.86 -11.10
N LEU A 4 16.11 -3.76 -11.83
CA LEU A 4 16.80 -4.64 -12.79
C LEU A 4 17.42 -3.85 -13.95
N VAL A 5 16.69 -2.88 -14.50
CA VAL A 5 17.16 -2.06 -15.62
C VAL A 5 18.32 -1.15 -15.19
N LEU A 6 18.18 -0.44 -14.08
CA LEU A 6 19.21 0.48 -13.56
C LEU A 6 20.46 -0.27 -13.08
N THR A 7 20.30 -1.45 -12.48
CA THR A 7 21.43 -2.31 -12.09
C THR A 7 22.16 -2.82 -13.33
N ALA A 8 21.45 -3.29 -14.35
CA ALA A 8 22.04 -3.78 -15.59
C ALA A 8 22.82 -2.67 -16.32
N VAL A 9 22.21 -1.49 -16.50
CA VAL A 9 22.88 -0.34 -17.13
C VAL A 9 24.04 0.17 -16.28
N GLY A 10 23.86 0.29 -14.97
CA GLY A 10 24.92 0.70 -14.05
C GLY A 10 26.11 -0.27 -14.05
N SER A 11 25.84 -1.58 -14.14
CA SER A 11 26.87 -2.61 -14.21
C SER A 11 27.62 -2.62 -15.55
N ALA A 12 26.91 -2.33 -16.65
CA ALA A 12 27.50 -2.28 -17.99
C ALA A 12 28.43 -1.06 -18.17
N VAL A 13 28.10 0.08 -17.55
CA VAL A 13 28.87 1.33 -17.70
C VAL A 13 29.93 1.49 -16.60
N GLY A 14 29.63 1.10 -15.36
CA GLY A 14 30.47 1.37 -14.18
C GLY A 14 30.95 0.13 -13.44
N GLY A 15 30.81 -1.07 -14.01
CA GLY A 15 31.16 -2.32 -13.35
C GLY A 15 30.35 -2.57 -12.07
N PRO A 16 30.84 -3.40 -11.14
CA PRO A 16 30.08 -3.79 -9.94
C PRO A 16 29.66 -2.60 -9.06
N ILE A 17 30.43 -1.50 -9.07
CA ILE A 17 30.10 -0.28 -8.32
C ILE A 17 28.93 0.46 -8.96
N GLY A 18 28.95 0.64 -10.28
CA GLY A 18 27.83 1.26 -11.00
C GLY A 18 26.54 0.43 -10.92
N GLY A 19 26.66 -0.90 -10.91
CA GLY A 19 25.54 -1.81 -10.67
C GLY A 19 24.93 -1.64 -9.28
N ALA A 20 25.75 -1.53 -8.24
CA ALA A 20 25.28 -1.31 -6.87
C ALA A 20 24.53 0.02 -6.72
N ILE A 21 25.04 1.10 -7.33
CA ILE A 21 24.35 2.41 -7.33
C ILE A 21 23.03 2.33 -8.09
N GLY A 22 23.03 1.68 -9.26
CA GLY A 22 21.83 1.45 -10.06
C GLY A 22 20.77 0.62 -9.32
N ALA A 23 21.19 -0.37 -8.54
CA ALA A 23 20.29 -1.18 -7.72
C ALA A 23 19.64 -0.34 -6.61
N LEU A 24 20.41 0.48 -5.90
CA LEU A 24 19.87 1.33 -4.83
C LEU A 24 18.84 2.33 -5.35
N ILE A 25 19.16 3.01 -6.45
CA ILE A 25 18.26 3.98 -7.08
C ILE A 25 17.02 3.27 -7.63
N GLY A 26 17.20 2.15 -8.34
CA GLY A 26 16.09 1.42 -8.91
C GLY A 26 15.18 0.77 -7.86
N GLN A 27 15.72 0.39 -6.69
CA GLN A 27 14.93 -0.12 -5.58
C GLN A 27 14.08 0.98 -4.95
N ALA A 28 14.61 2.20 -4.81
CA ALA A 28 13.84 3.34 -4.34
C ALA A 28 12.68 3.67 -5.29
N VAL A 29 12.93 3.64 -6.60
CA VAL A 29 11.90 3.89 -7.63
C VAL A 29 10.87 2.76 -7.66
N ASP A 30 11.29 1.51 -7.60
CA ASP A 30 10.36 0.38 -7.54
C ASP A 30 9.48 0.45 -6.28
N HIS A 31 10.03 0.85 -5.14
CA HIS A 31 9.26 0.99 -3.91
C HIS A 31 8.20 2.10 -3.99
N THR A 32 8.46 3.21 -4.68
CA THR A 32 7.48 4.29 -4.83
C THR A 32 6.41 3.95 -5.87
N VAL A 33 6.79 3.33 -6.98
CA VAL A 33 5.87 2.96 -8.07
C VAL A 33 4.95 1.80 -7.66
N PHE A 34 5.49 0.82 -6.95
CA PHE A 34 4.71 -0.32 -6.45
C PHE A 34 4.26 -0.14 -4.99
N ALA A 35 4.32 1.08 -4.45
CA ALA A 35 3.80 1.36 -3.12
C ALA A 35 2.32 0.97 -3.08
N PRO A 36 1.87 0.17 -2.09
CA PRO A 36 0.46 -0.11 -1.94
C PRO A 36 -0.30 1.21 -1.75
N ALA A 37 -1.41 1.36 -2.46
CA ALA A 37 -2.27 2.54 -2.32
C ALA A 37 -2.53 2.80 -0.83
N ARG A 38 -2.44 4.06 -0.41
CA ARG A 38 -2.62 4.43 1.00
C ARG A 38 -4.04 4.02 1.43
N ARG A 39 -4.13 2.91 2.15
CA ARG A 39 -5.39 2.36 2.67
C ARG A 39 -5.65 2.95 4.03
N GLU A 40 -6.69 3.76 4.13
CA GLU A 40 -7.24 4.15 5.42
C GLU A 40 -8.15 3.04 5.93
N GLY A 41 -7.65 2.25 6.88
CA GLY A 41 -8.46 1.24 7.57
C GLY A 41 -9.44 1.85 8.59
N PRO A 42 -10.46 1.09 9.01
CA PRO A 42 -11.38 1.49 10.07
C PRO A 42 -10.60 1.95 11.30
N ARG A 43 -10.81 3.18 11.74
CA ARG A 43 -10.21 3.70 12.97
C ARG A 43 -10.92 3.09 14.18
N LEU A 44 -10.21 2.99 15.30
CA LEU A 44 -10.85 2.64 16.56
C LEU A 44 -11.84 3.77 16.90
N VAL A 45 -13.13 3.49 16.79
CA VAL A 45 -14.18 4.37 17.28
C VAL A 45 -14.60 3.79 18.64
N GLU A 46 -14.48 4.57 19.70
CA GLU A 46 -14.67 4.13 21.09
C GLU A 46 -16.01 3.41 21.30
N LEU A 47 -17.06 3.86 20.61
CA LEU A 47 -18.38 3.26 20.66
C LEU A 47 -19.04 3.26 19.27
N ALA A 48 -19.35 2.07 18.76
CA ALA A 48 -20.12 1.88 17.53
C ALA A 48 -21.58 1.54 17.90
N VAL A 49 -22.48 2.51 17.78
CA VAL A 49 -23.93 2.34 17.99
C VAL A 49 -24.63 2.22 16.64
N GLN A 50 -25.70 1.42 16.58
CA GLN A 50 -26.55 1.35 15.39
C GLN A 50 -27.25 2.69 15.15
N THR A 51 -27.09 3.25 13.96
CA THR A 51 -27.68 4.54 13.55
C THR A 51 -28.51 4.41 12.28
N SER A 52 -29.36 5.39 12.01
CA SER A 52 -30.16 5.50 10.78
C SER A 52 -29.75 6.75 10.01
N SER A 53 -28.57 6.73 9.41
CA SER A 53 -28.11 7.80 8.51
C SER A 53 -28.13 7.35 7.06
N TYR A 54 -28.72 8.17 6.19
CA TYR A 54 -28.65 7.98 4.75
C TYR A 54 -27.20 8.11 4.24
N GLY A 55 -26.83 7.26 3.27
CA GLY A 55 -25.50 7.29 2.66
C GLY A 55 -24.40 6.62 3.49
N SER A 56 -24.75 5.87 4.55
CA SER A 56 -23.76 5.04 5.26
C SER A 56 -23.17 3.98 4.32
N GLN A 57 -21.84 3.84 4.34
CA GLN A 57 -21.15 2.82 3.54
C GLN A 57 -21.43 1.42 4.08
N ILE A 58 -21.67 0.46 3.19
CA ILE A 58 -21.85 -0.95 3.56
C ILE A 58 -20.47 -1.55 3.85
N PRO A 59 -20.18 -1.97 5.10
CA PRO A 59 -18.86 -2.47 5.46
C PRO A 59 -18.62 -3.89 4.91
N LYS A 60 -17.42 -4.13 4.37
CA LYS A 60 -16.97 -5.48 3.95
C LYS A 60 -16.15 -6.11 5.08
N LEU A 61 -16.68 -7.16 5.70
CA LEU A 61 -16.06 -7.85 6.82
C LEU A 61 -15.40 -9.15 6.36
N PHE A 62 -14.25 -9.49 6.93
CA PHE A 62 -13.56 -10.76 6.69
C PHE A 62 -13.18 -11.38 8.04
N GLY A 63 -13.62 -12.60 8.30
CA GLY A 63 -13.42 -13.29 9.59
C GLY A 63 -14.54 -13.03 10.60
N THR A 64 -14.26 -13.24 11.88
CA THR A 64 -15.22 -13.14 12.98
C THR A 64 -15.04 -11.82 13.74
N MET A 65 -15.96 -10.87 13.56
CA MET A 65 -15.93 -9.55 14.21
C MET A 65 -17.34 -9.01 14.50
N ARG A 66 -17.47 -8.15 15.51
CA ARG A 66 -18.72 -7.44 15.83
C ARG A 66 -18.74 -6.11 15.07
N VAL A 67 -19.83 -5.82 14.36
CA VAL A 67 -20.05 -4.53 13.67
C VAL A 67 -21.39 -3.94 14.11
N ALA A 68 -21.46 -2.61 14.23
CA ALA A 68 -22.73 -1.91 14.34
C ALA A 68 -23.35 -1.78 12.95
N GLY A 69 -24.60 -2.21 12.79
CA GLY A 69 -25.35 -2.08 11.53
C GLY A 69 -26.03 -0.71 11.41
N THR A 70 -26.72 -0.51 10.28
CA THR A 70 -27.66 0.59 10.09
C THR A 70 -29.11 0.07 10.14
N VAL A 71 -30.03 0.93 10.57
CA VAL A 71 -31.47 0.63 10.50
C VAL A 71 -31.90 0.68 9.03
N ILE A 72 -32.62 -0.35 8.56
CA ILE A 72 -33.19 -0.45 7.20
C ILE A 72 -34.65 0.01 7.23
#